data_AF-A0A183T6M6-F1
#
_entry.id   AF-A0A183T6M6-F1
#
_cell.length_a   1.000
_cell.length_b   1.000
_cell.length_c   1.000
_cell.angle_alpha   90.00
_cell.angle_beta   90.00
_cell.angle_gamma   90.00
#
_symmetry.space_group_name_H-M   'P 1'
#
loop_
_entity.id
_entity.type
_entity.pdbx_description
1 polymer ?
#
loop_
_entity_poly.entity_id
_entity_poly.type
_entity_poly.pdbx_seq_one_letter_code
_entity_poly.pdbx_strand_id
1 'polypeptide(L)'
;MYFFDVRDDALLDRLANRLANLSDADEDSSMENCWCQLRNTVHSNTLNILGHTSRQHHEGFGNNDAGIHTLLAEKNRLHKAYVDHPTDATIANFYRSHYLVQQRLREMQGTWMICKVEEIQGYVDHKEWKKFFAEMKAVYGPHVKGAAILLSADGTTLLTERTQILKYSAEHFRSILNRPSTISDFAINRMPQVENKAGPDHLLSLQETIRAVQ
;
A
#
# COMPACT_ATOMS: atom_id res chain seq x y z
N MET A 1 11.04 9.26 -22.75
CA MET A 1 12.36 8.67 -23.07
C MET A 1 13.35 9.81 -23.17
N TYR A 2 14.18 10.00 -22.14
CA TYR A 2 15.50 10.66 -22.07
C TYR A 2 15.94 10.51 -20.59
N PHE A 3 16.64 9.41 -20.26
CA PHE A 3 18.08 9.34 -20.01
C PHE A 3 18.49 9.81 -18.58
N PHE A 4 18.31 8.92 -17.59
CA PHE A 4 19.14 8.91 -16.37
C PHE A 4 20.39 8.08 -16.71
N ASP A 5 21.42 8.69 -17.28
CA ASP A 5 22.65 7.95 -17.64
C ASP A 5 23.92 8.81 -17.61
N VAL A 6 23.96 9.85 -16.77
CA VAL A 6 25.16 10.72 -16.61
C VAL A 6 25.50 10.93 -15.14
N ARG A 7 25.04 10.06 -14.24
CA ARG A 7 25.29 10.21 -12.81
C ARG A 7 25.77 8.96 -12.10
N ASP A 8 26.05 7.87 -12.81
CA ASP A 8 26.56 6.64 -12.19
C ASP A 8 28.10 6.54 -12.26
N ASP A 9 28.74 6.97 -13.35
CA ASP A 9 30.20 6.85 -13.51
C ASP A 9 31.00 7.70 -12.52
N ALA A 10 30.62 8.97 -12.34
CA ALA A 10 31.27 9.85 -11.36
C ALA A 10 31.06 9.38 -9.90
N LEU A 11 30.00 8.59 -9.65
CA LEU A 11 29.71 8.00 -8.33
C LEU A 11 30.52 6.74 -8.10
N LEU A 12 30.62 5.88 -9.12
CA LEU A 12 31.45 4.68 -9.10
C LEU A 12 32.93 5.05 -8.94
N ASP A 13 33.42 6.08 -9.63
CA ASP A 13 34.80 6.56 -9.47
C ASP A 13 35.09 7.14 -8.08
N ARG A 14 34.13 7.86 -7.49
CA ARG A 14 34.30 8.43 -6.14
C ARG A 14 34.22 7.38 -5.04
N LEU A 15 33.41 6.34 -5.24
CA LEU A 15 33.37 5.16 -4.37
C LEU A 15 34.64 4.33 -4.52
N ALA A 16 35.06 4.04 -5.76
CA ALA A 16 36.27 3.28 -6.06
C ALA A 16 37.52 3.94 -5.45
N ASN A 17 37.69 5.25 -5.58
CA ASN A 17 38.81 5.97 -4.97
C ASN A 17 38.80 5.92 -3.43
N ARG A 18 37.62 6.00 -2.80
CA ARG A 18 37.52 5.91 -1.33
C ARG A 18 37.72 4.49 -0.81
N LEU A 19 37.35 3.48 -1.59
CA LEU A 19 37.60 2.06 -1.30
C LEU A 19 39.07 1.70 -1.48
N ALA A 20 39.73 2.23 -2.51
CA ALA A 20 41.17 2.04 -2.72
C ALA A 20 41.99 2.58 -1.53
N ASN A 21 41.64 3.77 -1.03
CA ASN A 21 42.32 4.37 0.14
C ASN A 21 42.06 3.64 1.47
N LEU A 22 41.08 2.73 1.54
CA LEU A 22 40.84 1.88 2.72
C LEU A 22 41.74 0.63 2.72
N SER A 23 42.24 0.21 1.54
CA SER A 23 43.10 -0.97 1.39
C SER A 23 44.56 -0.71 1.77
N ASP A 24 44.98 0.56 1.86
CA ASP A 24 46.35 0.98 2.19
C ASP A 24 46.57 1.20 3.70
N ALA A 25 45.52 1.04 4.53
CA ALA A 25 45.58 1.22 5.97
C ALA A 25 45.75 -0.11 6.72
N ASP A 26 47.01 -0.39 7.06
CA ASP A 26 47.51 -1.24 8.14
C ASP A 26 46.97 -2.69 8.23
N GLU A 27 47.88 -3.63 7.97
CA GLU A 27 47.69 -5.09 7.92
C GLU A 27 47.33 -5.71 9.30
N ASP A 28 47.15 -4.89 10.34
CA ASP A 28 46.83 -5.31 11.72
C ASP A 28 45.39 -4.96 12.17
N SER A 29 44.56 -4.44 11.26
CA SER A 29 43.14 -4.19 11.53
C SER A 29 42.30 -5.45 11.26
N SER A 30 41.82 -6.10 12.33
CA SER A 30 40.91 -7.26 12.28
C SER A 30 39.79 -7.07 11.25
N MET A 31 39.44 -8.13 10.51
CA MET A 31 38.39 -8.15 9.46
C MET A 31 37.10 -7.41 9.86
N GLU A 32 36.72 -7.45 11.14
CA GLU A 32 35.57 -6.74 11.71
C GLU A 32 35.69 -5.21 11.57
N ASN A 33 36.88 -4.65 11.76
CA ASN A 33 37.17 -3.22 11.63
C ASN A 33 37.09 -2.76 10.17
N CYS A 34 37.66 -3.54 9.25
CA CYS A 34 37.58 -3.26 7.81
C CYS A 34 36.11 -3.30 7.33
N TRP A 35 35.34 -4.28 7.81
CA TRP A 35 33.92 -4.40 7.46
C TRP A 35 33.06 -3.27 8.03
N CYS A 36 33.36 -2.83 9.26
CA CYS A 36 32.76 -1.65 9.85
C CYS A 36 33.08 -0.37 9.04
N GLN A 37 34.33 -0.18 8.64
CA GLN A 37 34.77 1.00 7.86
C GLN A 37 34.12 1.05 6.48
N LEU A 38 34.02 -0.09 5.79
CA LEU A 38 33.31 -0.18 4.51
C LEU A 38 31.84 0.22 4.67
N ARG A 39 31.14 -0.41 5.63
CA ARG A 39 29.72 -0.15 5.89
C ARG A 39 29.47 1.32 6.15
N ASN A 40 30.30 1.94 6.98
CA ASN A 40 30.19 3.36 7.33
C ASN A 40 30.44 4.26 6.12
N THR A 41 31.41 3.93 5.27
CA THR A 41 31.75 4.69 4.06
C THR A 41 30.63 4.62 3.01
N VAL A 42 30.06 3.44 2.80
CA VAL A 42 28.90 3.26 1.91
C VAL A 42 27.69 4.01 2.46
N HIS A 43 27.37 3.83 3.74
CA HIS A 43 26.20 4.46 4.37
C HIS A 43 26.28 6.00 4.32
N SER A 44 27.43 6.57 4.67
CA SER A 44 27.63 8.03 4.66
C SER A 44 27.63 8.63 3.25
N ASN A 45 28.14 7.92 2.25
CA ASN A 45 28.02 8.36 0.85
C ASN A 45 26.59 8.29 0.35
N THR A 46 25.86 7.21 0.65
CA THR A 46 24.44 7.09 0.31
C THR A 46 23.63 8.21 0.93
N LEU A 47 23.89 8.57 2.19
CA LEU A 47 23.25 9.71 2.86
C LEU A 47 23.59 11.07 2.20
N ASN A 48 24.84 11.26 1.77
CA ASN A 48 25.28 12.50 1.12
C ASN A 48 24.61 12.70 -0.26
N ILE A 49 24.46 11.62 -1.03
CA ILE A 49 23.94 11.66 -2.40
C ILE A 49 22.42 11.66 -2.44
N LEU A 50 21.79 10.78 -1.65
CA LEU A 50 20.34 10.61 -1.65
C LEU A 50 19.64 11.65 -0.76
N GLY A 51 20.38 12.24 0.18
CA GLY A 51 19.85 13.11 1.23
C GLY A 51 18.96 12.35 2.22
N HIS A 52 18.73 12.94 3.39
CA HIS A 52 17.60 12.56 4.23
C HIS A 52 16.34 13.24 3.71
N THR A 53 15.60 12.61 2.80
CA THR A 53 14.15 12.78 2.84
C THR A 53 13.63 11.90 3.97
N SER A 54 13.75 12.39 5.20
CA SER A 54 12.85 11.93 6.25
C SER A 54 11.45 12.23 5.70
N ARG A 55 10.75 11.21 5.21
CA ARG A 55 9.30 11.29 5.22
C ARG A 55 8.99 11.48 6.68
N GLN A 56 8.67 12.70 7.07
CA GLN A 56 7.93 12.94 8.30
C GLN A 56 6.62 12.19 8.09
N HIS A 57 6.65 10.91 8.45
CA HIS A 57 5.45 10.15 8.67
C HIS A 57 4.73 10.94 9.74
N HIS A 58 3.56 11.48 9.38
CA HIS A 58 2.59 11.97 10.35
C HIS A 58 2.59 10.98 11.52
N GLU A 59 2.79 11.51 12.73
CA GLU A 59 3.35 10.92 13.96
C GLU A 59 2.83 9.55 14.42
N GLY A 60 1.87 9.00 13.71
CA GLY A 60 1.14 7.81 14.08
C GLY A 60 1.90 6.49 14.10
N PHE A 61 2.92 6.33 13.25
CA PHE A 61 3.87 5.21 13.38
C PHE A 61 5.11 5.59 14.20
N GLY A 62 5.21 6.86 14.61
CA GLY A 62 6.38 7.46 15.24
C GLY A 62 6.38 7.42 16.77
N ASN A 63 5.27 7.01 17.40
CA ASN A 63 5.28 6.62 18.81
C ASN A 63 6.14 5.35 18.95
N ASN A 64 7.46 5.54 19.03
CA ASN A 64 8.45 4.53 19.34
C ASN A 64 8.17 4.02 20.75
N ASP A 65 7.29 3.04 20.84
CA ASP A 65 7.10 2.28 22.06
C ASP A 65 8.43 1.59 22.40
N ALA A 66 8.98 1.87 23.59
CA ALA A 66 10.16 1.17 24.08
C ALA A 66 9.97 -0.37 24.06
N GLY A 67 8.71 -0.82 24.16
CA GLY A 67 8.30 -2.21 23.97
C GLY A 67 8.64 -2.78 22.59
N ILE A 68 8.43 -2.06 21.47
CA ILE A 68 8.74 -2.61 20.13
C ILE A 68 10.25 -2.76 19.93
N HIS A 69 11.05 -1.82 20.42
CA HIS A 69 12.51 -1.93 20.35
C HIS A 69 13.04 -3.10 21.17
N THR A 70 12.47 -3.33 22.35
CA THR A 70 12.81 -4.47 23.21
C THR A 70 12.46 -5.80 22.53
N LEU A 71 11.25 -5.91 21.95
CA LEU A 71 10.84 -7.12 21.22
C LEU A 71 11.70 -7.37 19.98
N LEU A 72 12.10 -6.32 19.26
CA LEU A 72 12.99 -6.42 18.11
C LEU A 72 14.40 -6.87 18.51
N ALA A 73 14.94 -6.35 19.60
CA ALA A 73 16.24 -6.76 20.13
C ALA A 73 16.23 -8.26 20.50
N GLU A 74 15.19 -8.71 21.20
CA GLU A 74 15.04 -10.12 21.58
C GLU A 74 14.85 -11.03 20.36
N LYS A 75 14.03 -10.62 19.38
CA LYS A 75 13.87 -11.35 18.12
C LYS A 75 15.21 -11.50 17.40
N ASN A 76 16.05 -10.47 17.39
CA ASN A 76 17.36 -10.51 16.74
C ASN A 76 18.33 -11.43 17.49
N ARG A 77 18.32 -11.42 18.83
CA ARG A 77 19.08 -12.37 19.66
C ARG A 77 18.69 -13.82 19.37
N LEU A 78 17.39 -14.10 19.32
CA LEU A 78 16.86 -15.44 19.04
C LEU A 78 17.07 -15.87 17.59
N HIS A 79 17.04 -14.91 16.64
CA HIS A 79 17.39 -15.18 15.25
C HIS A 79 18.85 -15.64 15.11
N LYS A 80 19.77 -14.97 15.82
CA LYS A 80 21.18 -15.39 15.85
C LYS A 80 21.33 -16.81 16.40
N ALA A 81 20.67 -17.12 17.52
CA ALA A 81 20.69 -18.47 18.09
C ALA A 81 20.11 -19.54 17.13
N TYR A 82 19.04 -19.20 16.40
CA TYR A 82 18.45 -20.07 15.38
C TYR A 82 19.40 -20.32 14.20
N VAL A 83 20.10 -19.29 13.72
CA VAL A 83 21.06 -19.41 12.61
C VAL A 83 22.28 -20.22 13.02
N ASP A 84 22.83 -19.94 14.22
CA ASP A 84 24.05 -20.59 14.68
C ASP A 84 23.79 -22.07 15.04
N HIS A 85 22.65 -22.38 15.69
CA HIS A 85 22.35 -23.70 16.24
C HIS A 85 20.85 -24.03 16.16
N PRO A 86 20.32 -24.48 15.00
CA PRO A 86 18.90 -24.75 14.85
C PRO A 86 18.49 -26.05 15.59
N THR A 87 18.01 -25.88 16.82
CA THR A 87 17.34 -26.90 17.63
C THR A 87 15.83 -26.62 17.69
N ASP A 88 15.02 -27.64 18.03
CA ASP A 88 13.56 -27.46 18.18
C ASP A 88 13.19 -26.32 19.12
N ALA A 89 13.95 -26.17 20.22
CA ALA A 89 13.77 -25.09 21.19
C ALA A 89 14.10 -23.70 20.61
N THR A 90 15.23 -23.55 19.91
CA THR A 90 15.62 -22.28 19.30
C THR A 90 14.69 -21.87 18.16
N ILE A 91 14.24 -22.86 17.37
CA ILE A 91 13.25 -22.67 16.30
C ILE A 91 11.94 -22.15 16.92
N ALA A 92 11.41 -22.83 17.93
CA ALA A 92 10.17 -22.44 18.60
C ALA A 92 10.26 -21.03 19.22
N ASN A 93 11.39 -20.73 19.89
CA ASN A 93 11.60 -19.43 20.51
C ASN A 93 11.67 -18.29 19.48
N PHE A 94 12.37 -18.48 18.36
CA PHE A 94 12.44 -17.47 17.30
C PHE A 94 11.06 -17.19 16.70
N TYR A 95 10.30 -18.23 16.32
CA TYR A 95 8.96 -18.05 15.74
C TYR A 95 7.98 -17.41 16.73
N ARG A 96 8.06 -17.76 18.02
CA ARG A 96 7.27 -17.10 19.07
C ARG A 96 7.60 -15.62 19.18
N SER A 97 8.87 -15.26 19.22
CA SER A 97 9.31 -13.85 19.26
C SER A 97 8.91 -13.08 18.00
N HIS A 98 9.06 -13.70 16.83
CA HIS A 98 8.61 -13.14 15.57
C HIS A 98 7.11 -12.85 15.57
N TYR A 99 6.29 -13.77 16.09
CA TYR A 99 4.85 -13.54 16.25
C TYR A 99 4.53 -12.37 17.17
N LEU A 100 5.23 -12.23 18.31
CA LEU A 100 5.02 -11.11 19.25
C LEU A 100 5.36 -9.77 18.62
N VAL A 101 6.45 -9.68 17.85
CA VAL A 101 6.80 -8.47 17.08
C VAL A 101 5.69 -8.13 16.09
N GLN A 102 5.21 -9.11 15.32
CA GLN A 102 4.12 -8.88 14.37
C GLN A 102 2.83 -8.46 15.05
N GLN A 103 2.49 -9.05 16.20
CA GLN A 103 1.33 -8.67 16.99
C GLN A 103 1.45 -7.21 17.43
N ARG A 104 2.59 -6.81 18.00
CA ARG A 104 2.78 -5.44 18.47
C ARG A 104 2.70 -4.43 17.34
N LEU A 105 3.28 -4.74 16.19
CA LEU A 105 3.19 -3.89 14.99
C LEU A 105 1.75 -3.73 14.51
N ARG A 106 0.94 -4.81 14.54
CA ARG A 106 -0.49 -4.73 14.21
C ARG A 106 -1.27 -3.86 15.18
N GLU A 107 -1.00 -3.99 16.48
CA GLU A 107 -1.62 -3.14 17.50
C GLU A 107 -1.28 -1.66 17.29
N MET A 108 0.00 -1.34 17.09
CA MET A 108 0.45 0.02 16.82
C MET A 108 -0.20 0.60 15.56
N GLN A 109 -0.27 -0.19 14.48
CA GLN A 109 -0.96 0.21 13.25
C GLN A 109 -2.46 0.41 13.49
N GLY A 110 -3.10 -0.45 14.29
CA GLY A 110 -4.51 -0.33 14.66
C GLY A 110 -4.80 0.96 15.43
N THR A 111 -4.01 1.26 16.45
CA THR A 111 -4.11 2.51 17.22
C THR A 111 -3.92 3.72 16.31
N TRP A 112 -2.92 3.70 15.43
CA TRP A 112 -2.74 4.77 14.46
C TRP A 112 -3.96 4.95 13.55
N MET A 113 -4.51 3.86 12.99
CA MET A 113 -5.69 3.95 12.12
C MET A 113 -6.89 4.55 12.86
N ILE A 114 -7.11 4.19 14.12
CA ILE A 114 -8.19 4.76 14.94
C ILE A 114 -8.01 6.27 15.07
N CYS A 115 -6.83 6.72 15.53
CA CYS A 115 -6.56 8.16 15.67
C CYS A 115 -6.68 8.90 14.33
N LYS A 116 -6.26 8.27 13.23
CA LYS A 116 -6.34 8.88 11.90
C LYS A 116 -7.79 8.97 11.39
N VAL A 117 -8.63 7.99 11.69
CA VAL A 117 -10.08 8.04 11.39
C VAL A 117 -10.74 9.16 12.17
N GLU A 118 -10.43 9.31 13.46
CA GLU A 118 -10.95 10.40 14.30
C GLU A 118 -10.54 11.78 13.76
N GLU A 119 -9.28 11.93 13.34
CA GLU A 119 -8.79 13.17 12.74
C GLU A 119 -9.52 13.51 11.43
N ILE A 120 -9.67 12.52 10.54
CA ILE A 120 -10.38 12.67 9.26
C ILE A 120 -11.86 13.00 9.49
N GLN A 121 -12.51 12.33 10.43
CA GLN A 121 -13.89 12.61 10.81
C GLN A 121 -14.02 14.03 11.36
N GLY A 122 -13.08 14.46 12.20
CA GLY A 122 -13.00 15.83 12.67
C GLY A 122 -13.03 16.83 11.51
N TYR A 123 -12.26 16.63 10.45
CA TYR A 123 -12.32 17.54 9.29
C TYR A 123 -13.68 17.55 8.57
N VAL A 124 -14.37 16.42 8.53
CA VAL A 124 -15.74 16.34 7.98
C VAL A 124 -16.70 17.17 8.84
N ASP A 125 -16.65 16.99 10.15
CA ASP A 125 -17.54 17.65 11.11
C ASP A 125 -17.36 19.17 11.10
N HIS A 126 -16.11 19.64 10.94
CA HIS A 126 -15.76 21.04 10.81
C HIS A 126 -15.89 21.60 9.38
N LYS A 127 -16.35 20.80 8.41
CA LYS A 127 -16.50 21.16 6.97
C LYS A 127 -15.20 21.61 6.30
N GLU A 128 -14.06 21.12 6.77
CA GLU A 128 -12.73 21.45 6.28
C GLU A 128 -12.30 20.53 5.13
N TRP A 129 -13.05 20.54 4.02
CA TRP A 129 -12.86 19.61 2.88
C TRP A 129 -11.44 19.55 2.34
N LYS A 130 -10.73 20.69 2.31
CA LYS A 130 -9.34 20.74 1.84
C LYS A 130 -8.40 19.88 2.70
N LYS A 131 -8.59 19.88 4.02
CA LYS A 131 -7.78 19.08 4.95
C LYS A 131 -8.19 17.62 4.92
N PHE A 132 -9.49 17.33 4.82
CA PHE A 132 -10.00 15.97 4.58
C PHE A 132 -9.33 15.30 3.37
N PHE A 133 -9.32 15.97 2.21
CA PHE A 133 -8.67 15.42 1.01
C PHE A 133 -7.15 15.30 1.15
N ALA A 134 -6.51 16.21 1.88
CA ALA A 134 -5.08 16.13 2.17
C ALA A 134 -4.74 14.92 3.03
N GLU A 135 -5.48 14.68 4.12
CA GLU A 135 -5.28 13.53 5.00
C GLU A 135 -5.62 12.20 4.32
N MET A 136 -6.71 12.13 3.57
CA MET A 136 -7.04 10.95 2.78
C MET A 136 -5.89 10.58 1.83
N LYS A 137 -5.28 11.59 1.17
CA LYS A 137 -4.12 11.36 0.31
C LYS A 137 -2.86 10.95 1.12
N ALA A 138 -2.72 11.40 2.36
CA ALA A 138 -1.63 10.99 3.23
C ALA A 138 -1.75 9.52 3.68
N VAL A 139 -2.97 9.06 4.01
CA VAL A 139 -3.25 7.68 4.44
C VAL A 139 -2.98 6.66 3.34
N TYR A 140 -3.52 6.90 2.14
CA TYR A 140 -3.33 5.99 1.00
C TYR A 140 -1.99 6.20 0.28
N GLY A 141 -1.26 7.26 0.64
CA GLY A 141 -0.03 7.68 -0.01
C GLY A 141 -0.27 8.29 -1.40
N PRO A 142 0.82 8.62 -2.13
CA PRO A 142 0.71 8.99 -3.53
C PRO A 142 -0.02 7.87 -4.25
N HIS A 143 -1.11 8.19 -4.95
CA HIS A 143 -1.74 7.26 -5.86
C HIS A 143 -0.66 6.83 -6.85
N VAL A 144 -0.10 5.64 -6.66
CA VAL A 144 0.74 5.03 -7.68
C VAL A 144 -0.25 4.85 -8.81
N LYS A 145 -0.21 5.73 -9.81
CA LYS A 145 -0.70 5.40 -11.13
C LYS A 145 0.23 4.28 -11.61
N GLY A 146 0.06 3.07 -11.06
CA GLY A 146 0.24 1.89 -11.86
C GLY A 146 -0.68 2.17 -13.02
N ALA A 147 -0.12 2.50 -14.18
CA ALA A 147 -0.90 2.47 -15.40
C ALA A 147 -1.61 1.12 -15.33
N ALA A 148 -2.94 1.13 -15.24
CA ALA A 148 -3.69 -0.09 -15.38
C ALA A 148 -3.33 -0.57 -16.78
N ILE A 149 -2.35 -1.47 -16.87
CA ILE A 149 -1.95 -2.09 -18.11
C ILE A 149 -3.11 -3.01 -18.44
N LEU A 150 -4.12 -2.43 -19.09
CA LEU A 150 -5.26 -3.17 -19.58
C LEU A 150 -4.79 -3.87 -20.84
N LEU A 151 -4.89 -5.19 -20.84
CA LEU A 151 -4.62 -5.99 -22.02
C LEU A 151 -5.85 -5.94 -22.93
N SER A 152 -5.61 -5.98 -24.24
CA SER A 152 -6.62 -6.29 -25.24
C SER A 152 -7.33 -7.63 -24.91
N ALA A 153 -8.54 -7.83 -25.44
CA ALA A 153 -9.33 -9.04 -25.21
C ALA A 153 -8.62 -10.34 -25.66
N ASP A 154 -7.67 -10.25 -26.59
CA ASP A 154 -6.82 -11.34 -27.06
C ASP A 154 -5.51 -11.50 -26.25
N GLY A 155 -5.25 -10.62 -25.28
CA GLY A 155 -4.08 -10.64 -24.42
C GLY A 155 -2.76 -10.19 -25.06
N THR A 156 -2.76 -9.73 -26.32
CA THR A 156 -1.51 -9.49 -27.07
C THR A 156 -1.00 -8.06 -26.97
N THR A 157 -1.89 -7.10 -26.74
CA THR A 157 -1.57 -5.67 -26.85
C THR A 157 -1.88 -4.94 -25.54
N LEU A 158 -0.94 -4.12 -25.06
CA LEU A 158 -1.15 -3.22 -23.93
C LEU A 158 -1.92 -1.98 -24.38
N LEU A 159 -3.11 -1.78 -23.81
CA LEU A 159 -3.94 -0.60 -24.05
C LEU A 159 -3.41 0.55 -23.19
N THR A 160 -2.52 1.35 -23.77
CA THR A 160 -1.92 2.51 -23.11
C THR A 160 -2.66 3.82 -23.43
N GLU A 161 -3.40 3.86 -24.54
CA GLU A 161 -4.18 5.02 -24.96
C GLU A 161 -5.57 5.05 -24.31
N ARG A 162 -5.96 6.22 -23.79
CA ARG A 162 -7.25 6.44 -23.12
C ARG A 162 -8.47 6.07 -23.98
N THR A 163 -8.40 6.32 -25.27
CA THR A 163 -9.46 5.99 -26.25
C THR A 163 -9.66 4.49 -26.38
N GLN A 164 -8.56 3.73 -26.42
CA GLN A 164 -8.56 2.29 -26.50
C GLN A 164 -9.09 1.66 -25.22
N ILE A 165 -8.70 2.19 -24.06
CA ILE A 165 -9.21 1.77 -22.74
C ILE A 165 -10.73 1.98 -22.65
N LEU A 166 -11.23 3.14 -23.07
CA LEU A 166 -12.68 3.44 -23.03
C LEU A 166 -13.47 2.52 -23.96
N LYS A 167 -12.94 2.24 -25.16
CA LYS A 167 -13.56 1.30 -26.09
C LYS A 167 -13.60 -0.12 -25.51
N TYR A 168 -12.49 -0.60 -24.96
CA TYR A 168 -12.42 -1.90 -24.29
C TYR A 168 -13.40 -2.00 -23.12
N SER A 169 -13.47 -0.97 -22.26
CA SER A 169 -14.46 -0.93 -21.17
C SER A 169 -15.89 -1.04 -21.71
N ALA A 170 -16.23 -0.31 -22.77
CA ALA A 170 -17.58 -0.36 -23.36
C ALA A 170 -17.93 -1.74 -23.93
N GLU A 171 -16.97 -2.42 -24.57
CA GLU A 171 -17.14 -3.78 -25.12
C GLU A 171 -17.26 -4.82 -23.99
N HIS A 172 -16.40 -4.73 -22.98
CA HIS A 172 -16.41 -5.60 -21.81
C HIS A 172 -17.72 -5.49 -21.02
N PHE A 173 -18.17 -4.26 -20.72
CA PHE A 173 -19.46 -4.05 -20.05
C PHE A 173 -20.64 -4.52 -20.90
N ARG A 174 -20.59 -4.35 -22.24
CA ARG A 174 -21.62 -4.91 -23.12
C ARG A 174 -21.69 -6.44 -23.03
N SER A 175 -20.55 -7.11 -22.99
CA SER A 175 -20.48 -8.57 -22.88
C SER A 175 -21.05 -9.08 -21.55
N ILE A 176 -20.76 -8.39 -20.45
CA ILE A 176 -21.27 -8.75 -19.12
C ILE A 176 -22.78 -8.51 -19.03
N LEU A 177 -23.23 -7.32 -19.45
CA LEU A 177 -24.62 -6.88 -19.24
C LEU A 177 -25.61 -7.48 -20.25
N ASN A 178 -25.16 -7.82 -21.46
CA ASN A 178 -26.02 -8.36 -22.52
C ASN A 178 -25.77 -9.85 -22.77
N ARG A 179 -25.28 -10.59 -21.78
CA ARG A 179 -25.11 -12.04 -21.88
C ARG A 179 -26.49 -12.68 -22.12
N PRO A 180 -26.70 -13.41 -23.23
CA PRO A 180 -27.96 -14.11 -23.48
C PRO A 180 -28.25 -15.07 -22.32
N SER A 181 -29.41 -14.92 -21.68
CA SER A 181 -29.83 -15.82 -20.61
C SER A 181 -30.56 -17.02 -21.21
N THR A 182 -30.13 -18.24 -20.88
CA THR A 182 -30.79 -19.49 -21.29
C THR A 182 -31.89 -19.85 -20.29
N ILE A 183 -32.74 -18.89 -19.95
CA ILE A 183 -33.87 -19.16 -19.07
C ILE A 183 -34.89 -19.94 -19.90
N SER A 184 -35.25 -21.15 -19.46
CA SER A 184 -36.25 -21.97 -20.13
C SER A 184 -37.64 -21.32 -20.02
N ASP A 185 -38.38 -21.31 -21.12
CA ASP A 185 -39.78 -20.86 -21.15
C ASP A 185 -40.65 -21.61 -20.12
N PHE A 186 -40.31 -22.87 -19.82
CA PHE A 186 -40.98 -23.64 -18.77
C PHE A 186 -40.78 -23.03 -17.37
N ALA A 187 -39.58 -22.49 -17.09
CA ALA A 187 -39.29 -21.81 -15.83
C ALA A 187 -40.03 -20.46 -15.75
N ILE A 188 -40.13 -19.72 -16.87
CA ILE A 188 -40.87 -18.46 -16.97
C ILE A 188 -42.38 -18.70 -16.71
N ASN A 189 -42.95 -19.73 -17.34
CA ASN A 189 -44.36 -20.09 -17.18
C ASN A 189 -44.71 -20.65 -15.79
N ARG A 190 -43.71 -21.04 -14.99
CA ARG A 190 -43.89 -21.48 -13.60
C ARG A 190 -43.79 -20.35 -12.58
N MET A 191 -43.33 -19.16 -12.97
CA MET A 191 -43.27 -18.03 -12.04
C MET A 191 -44.68 -17.50 -11.78
N PRO A 192 -45.15 -17.44 -10.51
CA PRO A 192 -46.44 -16.84 -10.21
C PRO A 192 -46.38 -15.35 -10.56
N GLN A 193 -47.16 -14.94 -11.54
CA GLN A 193 -47.30 -13.52 -11.85
C GLN A 193 -48.17 -12.87 -10.78
N VAL A 194 -47.60 -11.93 -10.04
CA VAL A 194 -48.38 -10.99 -9.25
C VAL A 194 -49.24 -10.20 -10.24
N GLU A 195 -50.54 -10.16 -9.99
CA GLU A 195 -51.48 -9.35 -10.75
C GLU A 195 -50.92 -7.92 -10.78
N ASN A 196 -50.57 -7.47 -11.98
CA ASN A 196 -50.00 -6.14 -12.18
C ASN A 196 -51.04 -5.18 -11.64
N LYS A 197 -50.74 -4.50 -10.53
CA LYS A 197 -51.66 -3.49 -9.99
C LYS A 197 -51.94 -2.56 -11.15
N ALA A 198 -53.22 -2.47 -11.55
CA ALA A 198 -53.66 -1.40 -12.42
C ALA A 198 -52.95 -0.14 -11.92
N GLY A 199 -52.29 0.58 -12.83
CA GLY A 199 -51.63 1.84 -12.47
C GLY A 199 -52.61 2.66 -11.63
N PRO A 200 -52.14 3.50 -10.69
CA PRO A 200 -53.05 4.22 -9.83
C PRO A 200 -54.03 5.02 -10.69
N ASP A 201 -55.23 4.49 -10.92
CA ASP A 201 -56.33 5.10 -11.67
C ASP A 201 -56.98 6.21 -10.83
N HIS A 202 -56.22 6.77 -9.89
CA HIS A 202 -56.51 8.00 -9.22
C HIS A 202 -55.41 8.99 -9.57
N LEU A 203 -55.76 9.99 -10.37
CA LEU A 203 -55.05 11.25 -10.38
C LEU A 203 -54.90 11.69 -8.93
N LEU A 204 -53.65 11.78 -8.47
CA LEU A 204 -53.28 12.26 -7.14
C LEU A 204 -54.07 13.53 -6.81
N SER A 205 -54.80 13.50 -5.71
CA SER A 205 -55.57 14.65 -5.25
C SER A 205 -54.64 15.76 -4.76
N LEU A 206 -55.01 17.02 -5.01
CA LEU A 206 -54.29 18.20 -4.51
C LEU A 206 -54.08 18.12 -2.98
N GLN A 207 -55.03 17.53 -2.26
CA GLN A 207 -54.97 17.41 -0.80
C GLN A 207 -53.95 16.38 -0.31
N GLU A 208 -53.69 15.32 -1.09
CA GLU A 208 -52.67 14.31 -0.78
C GLU A 208 -51.27 14.86 -1.05
N THR A 209 -51.13 15.66 -2.10
CA THR A 209 -49.87 16.34 -2.45
C THR A 209 -49.48 17.36 -1.38
N ILE A 210 -50.45 18.10 -0.82
CA ILE A 210 -50.22 19.07 0.26
C ILE A 210 -49.78 18.37 1.56
N ARG A 211 -50.29 17.16 1.84
CA ARG A 211 -49.94 16.41 3.07
C ARG A 211 -48.54 15.80 3.03
N ALA A 212 -48.02 15.47 1.85
CA ALA A 212 -46.68 14.87 1.70
C ALA A 212 -45.53 15.89 1.76
N VAL A 213 -45.85 17.19 1.68
CA VAL A 213 -44.88 18.30 1.64
C VAL A 213 -44.69 18.98 3.02
N GLN A 214 -45.53 18.67 4.01
CA GLN A 214 -45.34 19.07 5.41
C GLN A 214 -44.56 18.00 6.18
#